data_AF-A0A0A9Z3P9-F1
#
_entry.id   AF-A0A0A9Z3P9-F1
#
_cell.length_a   1.000
_cell.length_b   1.000
_cell.length_c   1.000
_cell.angle_alpha   90.00
_cell.angle_beta   90.00
_cell.angle_gamma   90.00
#
_symmetry.space_group_name_H-M   'P 1'
#
loop_
_entity.id
_entity.type
_entity.pdbx_description
1 polymer ?
#
loop_
_entity_poly.entity_id
_entity_poly.type
_entity_poly.pdbx_seq_one_letter_code
_entity_poly.pdbx_strand_id
1 'polypeptide(L)'
;MQANAHVRLLPATLPFCASVPSRLSDFYASHLPQLCKGIGLALLATGTSLVASAFARLGIVNTYLGDYFGFTMDKKVTAFPFNVLNSPMYTGASLNFFGAAVR
;
A
#
# COMPACT_ATOMS: atom_id res chain seq x y z
N MET A 1 -31.16 24.76 3.13
CA MET A 1 -31.71 23.52 2.55
C MET A 1 -30.96 23.21 1.26
N GLN A 2 -29.80 22.56 1.33
CA GLN A 2 -29.08 22.06 0.15
C GLN A 2 -28.67 20.62 0.43
N ALA A 3 -29.46 19.69 -0.08
CA ALA A 3 -29.29 18.25 0.11
C ALA A 3 -28.53 17.67 -1.11
N ASN A 4 -27.28 17.28 -0.85
CA ASN A 4 -26.50 16.19 -1.45
C ASN A 4 -27.01 15.60 -2.78
N ALA A 5 -26.44 16.08 -3.89
CA ALA A 5 -26.71 15.61 -5.25
C ALA A 5 -25.71 14.54 -5.78
N HIS A 6 -24.94 13.84 -4.94
CA HIS A 6 -23.80 13.01 -5.40
C HIS A 6 -23.83 11.51 -5.05
N VAL A 7 -24.98 10.91 -4.69
CA VAL A 7 -25.10 9.45 -4.51
C VAL A 7 -26.16 8.88 -5.45
N ARG A 8 -25.94 8.98 -6.77
CA ARG A 8 -26.93 8.50 -7.76
C ARG A 8 -26.32 7.83 -8.99
N LEU A 9 -25.27 7.01 -8.79
CA LEU A 9 -24.67 6.20 -9.86
C LEU A 9 -24.23 4.80 -9.35
N LEU A 10 -25.17 3.99 -8.87
CA LEU A 10 -24.94 2.54 -8.73
C LEU A 10 -26.07 1.80 -9.48
N PRO A 11 -25.77 0.97 -10.50
CA PRO A 11 -26.79 0.28 -11.27
C PRO A 11 -27.55 -0.71 -10.38
N ALA A 12 -28.87 -0.59 -10.38
CA ALA A 12 -29.81 -1.32 -9.55
C ALA A 12 -29.99 -2.81 -9.94
N THR A 13 -28.93 -3.52 -10.31
CA THR A 13 -29.01 -4.89 -10.86
C THR A 13 -28.48 -5.99 -9.93
N LEU A 14 -27.97 -5.66 -8.74
CA LEU A 14 -27.54 -6.66 -7.76
C LEU A 14 -28.68 -6.95 -6.75
N PRO A 15 -29.27 -8.17 -6.74
CA PRO A 15 -30.41 -8.53 -5.90
C PRO A 15 -30.11 -8.52 -4.39
N PHE A 16 -28.86 -8.24 -4.00
CA PHE A 16 -28.38 -8.23 -2.62
C PHE A 16 -28.43 -6.84 -1.95
N CYS A 17 -28.54 -5.75 -2.72
CA CYS A 17 -28.46 -4.38 -2.18
C CYS A 17 -29.74 -3.91 -1.45
N ALA A 18 -30.89 -4.53 -1.72
CA ALA A 18 -32.20 -4.08 -1.23
C ALA A 18 -32.49 -4.38 0.25
N SER A 19 -31.66 -5.16 0.93
CA SER A 19 -31.85 -5.56 2.34
C SER A 19 -31.02 -4.73 3.34
N VAL A 20 -30.08 -3.91 2.85
CA VAL A 20 -29.21 -3.12 3.74
C VAL A 20 -30.00 -1.94 4.30
N PRO A 21 -30.10 -1.78 5.64
CA PRO A 21 -30.72 -0.60 6.23
C PRO A 21 -29.91 0.65 5.84
N SER A 22 -30.58 1.64 5.25
CA SER A 22 -29.98 2.90 4.76
C SER A 22 -29.09 3.60 5.80
N ARG A 23 -29.46 3.50 7.07
CA ARG A 23 -28.71 4.07 8.20
C ARG A 23 -27.30 3.46 8.38
N LEU A 24 -27.12 2.18 8.04
CA LEU A 24 -25.85 1.49 8.16
C LEU A 24 -24.94 1.80 6.97
N SER A 25 -25.51 1.92 5.76
CA SER A 25 -24.76 2.35 4.58
C SER A 25 -24.27 3.79 4.70
N ASP A 26 -25.08 4.68 5.29
CA ASP A 26 -24.69 6.09 5.50
C ASP A 26 -23.55 6.20 6.52
N PHE A 27 -23.60 5.40 7.59
CA PHE A 27 -22.54 5.34 8.61
C PHE A 27 -21.23 4.76 8.06
N TYR A 28 -21.31 3.70 7.24
CA TYR A 28 -20.12 3.19 6.55
C TYR A 28 -19.58 4.22 5.55
N ALA A 29 -20.43 4.85 4.75
CA ALA A 29 -20.00 5.86 3.77
C ALA A 29 -19.29 7.06 4.40
N SER A 30 -19.64 7.45 5.65
CA SER A 30 -18.98 8.54 6.35
C SER A 30 -17.64 8.15 7.00
N HIS A 31 -17.51 6.95 7.54
CA HIS A 31 -16.33 6.56 8.34
C HIS A 31 -15.30 5.72 7.57
N LEU A 32 -15.72 4.88 6.63
CA LEU A 32 -14.82 4.06 5.82
C LEU A 32 -13.75 4.84 5.05
N PRO A 33 -14.04 5.98 4.38
CA PRO A 33 -13.01 6.70 3.61
C PRO A 33 -11.89 7.26 4.50
N GLN A 34 -12.19 7.60 5.75
CA GLN A 34 -11.17 8.10 6.68
C GLN A 34 -10.24 6.97 7.14
N LEU A 35 -10.81 5.80 7.44
CA LEU A 35 -10.05 4.61 7.83
C LEU A 35 -9.20 4.09 6.67
N CYS A 36 -9.78 3.98 5.47
CA CYS A 36 -9.08 3.56 4.25
C CYS A 36 -7.89 4.48 3.94
N LYS A 37 -8.08 5.81 4.01
CA LYS A 37 -6.98 6.78 3.82
C LYS A 37 -5.88 6.63 4.87
N GLY A 38 -6.24 6.49 6.15
CA GLY A 38 -5.26 6.32 7.22
C GLY A 38 -4.43 5.04 7.08
N ILE A 39 -5.11 3.92 6.79
CA ILE A 39 -4.46 2.62 6.55
C ILE A 39 -3.57 2.70 5.30
N GLY A 40 -4.07 3.23 4.18
CA GLY A 40 -3.30 3.36 2.94
C GLY A 40 -2.04 4.22 3.10
N LEU A 41 -2.12 5.33 3.85
CA LEU A 41 -0.96 6.17 4.19
C LEU A 41 0.05 5.43 5.07
N ALA A 42 -0.41 4.70 6.08
CA ALA A 42 0.46 3.91 6.94
C ALA A 42 1.22 2.83 6.15
N LEU A 43 0.54 2.18 5.20
CA LEU A 43 1.14 1.18 4.32
C LEU A 43 2.16 1.78 3.33
N LEU A 44 1.86 2.95 2.76
CA LEU A 44 2.80 3.67 1.91
C LEU A 44 4.04 4.12 2.68
N ALA A 45 3.86 4.63 3.90
CA ALA A 45 4.96 5.07 4.74
C ALA A 45 5.88 3.90 5.13
N THR A 46 5.30 2.77 5.55
CA THR A 46 6.07 1.56 5.89
C THR A 46 6.73 0.93 4.66
N GLY A 47 6.01 0.81 3.54
CA GLY A 47 6.57 0.28 2.29
C GLY A 47 7.74 1.13 1.77
N THR A 48 7.58 2.45 1.73
CA THR A 48 8.63 3.39 1.31
C THR A 48 9.82 3.38 2.26
N SER A 49 9.59 3.34 3.58
CA SER A 49 10.67 3.25 4.57
C SER A 49 11.48 1.96 4.42
N LEU A 50 10.81 0.85 4.09
CA LEU A 50 11.45 -0.45 3.89
C LEU A 50 12.29 -0.46 2.61
N VAL A 51 11.77 0.07 1.51
CA VAL A 51 12.50 0.23 0.24
C VAL A 51 13.69 1.17 0.42
N ALA A 52 13.50 2.32 1.04
CA ALA A 52 14.56 3.29 1.27
C ALA A 52 15.67 2.74 2.18
N SER A 53 15.31 2.03 3.25
CA SER A 53 16.29 1.38 4.14
C SER A 53 17.07 0.27 3.44
N ALA A 54 16.41 -0.50 2.57
CA ALA A 54 17.06 -1.51 1.76
C ALA A 54 18.03 -0.88 0.73
N PHE A 55 17.59 0.19 0.07
CA PHE A 55 18.43 0.98 -0.84
C PHE A 55 19.62 1.63 -0.16
N ALA A 56 19.45 2.17 1.05
CA ALA A 56 20.55 2.77 1.81
C ALA A 56 21.61 1.74 2.19
N ARG A 57 21.20 0.47 2.37
CA ARG A 57 22.09 -0.64 2.74
C ARG A 57 22.83 -1.27 1.56
N LEU A 58 22.20 -1.37 0.39
CA LEU A 58 22.83 -1.94 -0.80
C LEU A 58 23.46 -0.85 -1.69
N GLY A 59 22.93 0.36 -1.70
CA GLY A 59 23.30 1.40 -2.66
C GLY A 59 22.76 1.14 -4.07
N ILE A 60 22.76 2.18 -4.93
CA ILE A 60 22.28 2.12 -6.33
C ILE A 60 23.14 1.15 -7.17
N VAL A 61 24.45 1.14 -6.92
CA VAL A 61 25.40 0.30 -7.64
C VAL A 61 25.15 -1.18 -7.38
N ASN A 62 24.90 -1.56 -6.13
CA ASN A 62 24.74 -2.97 -5.77
C ASN A 62 23.31 -3.49 -6.01
N THR A 63 22.33 -2.60 -6.17
CA THR A 63 20.94 -2.96 -6.51
C THR A 63 20.69 -3.10 -8.00
N TYR A 64 21.36 -2.31 -8.83
CA TYR A 64 21.14 -2.31 -10.29
C TYR A 64 22.37 -2.66 -11.12
N LEU A 65 23.58 -2.42 -10.64
CA LEU A 65 24.83 -2.62 -11.40
C LEU A 65 25.64 -3.84 -10.95
N GLY A 66 25.31 -4.46 -9.81
CA GLY A 66 26.03 -5.61 -9.25
C GLY A 66 26.15 -6.77 -10.25
N ASP A 67 25.05 -7.15 -10.88
CA ASP A 67 25.03 -8.26 -11.86
C ASP A 67 25.43 -7.84 -13.29
N TYR A 68 25.35 -6.54 -13.61
CA TYR A 68 25.72 -6.03 -14.95
C TYR A 68 27.22 -5.75 -15.10
N PHE A 69 27.91 -5.40 -14.00
CA PHE A 69 29.33 -5.06 -14.01
C PHE A 69 30.21 -6.03 -13.21
N GLY A 70 29.64 -7.10 -12.65
CA GLY A 70 30.38 -8.12 -11.88
C GLY A 70 30.87 -7.63 -10.51
N PHE A 71 30.35 -6.51 -10.01
CA PHE A 71 30.59 -5.99 -8.65
C PHE A 71 29.61 -6.58 -7.64
N THR A 72 29.24 -7.85 -7.78
CA THR A 72 28.36 -8.54 -6.83
C THR A 72 29.01 -8.53 -5.44
N MET A 73 28.35 -7.97 -4.44
CA MET A 73 28.83 -8.01 -3.05
C MET A 73 29.05 -9.46 -2.60
N ASP A 74 30.27 -9.78 -2.15
CA ASP A 74 30.63 -11.11 -1.62
C ASP A 74 29.85 -11.51 -0.36
N LYS A 75 29.32 -10.54 0.40
CA LYS A 75 28.56 -10.80 1.64
C LYS A 75 27.17 -10.22 1.56
N LYS A 76 26.16 -11.08 1.76
CA LYS A 76 24.77 -10.64 2.00
C LYS A 76 24.73 -9.69 3.19
N VAL A 77 24.10 -8.53 2.99
CA VAL A 77 23.81 -7.60 4.07
C VAL A 77 22.79 -8.28 5.00
N THR A 78 23.21 -8.64 6.21
CA THR A 78 22.36 -9.32 7.21
C THR A 78 21.66 -8.37 8.15
N ALA A 79 21.97 -7.07 8.10
CA ALA A 79 21.40 -6.11 9.01
C ALA A 79 20.02 -5.60 8.51
N PHE A 80 19.19 -5.06 9.42
CA PHE A 80 17.83 -4.58 9.12
C PHE A 80 17.76 -3.63 7.91
N PRO A 81 16.93 -3.87 6.88
CA PRO A 81 15.73 -4.72 6.87
C PRO A 81 15.93 -6.17 6.38
N PHE A 82 17.14 -6.55 5.97
CA PHE A 82 17.43 -7.89 5.45
C PHE A 82 17.49 -8.99 6.53
N ASN A 83 17.58 -8.60 7.81
CA ASN A 83 17.49 -9.53 8.94
C ASN A 83 16.08 -10.09 9.17
N VAL A 84 15.04 -9.34 8.75
CA VAL A 84 13.63 -9.66 9.02
C VAL A 84 12.94 -10.15 7.75
N LEU A 85 13.35 -9.65 6.59
CA LEU A 85 12.77 -9.97 5.30
C LEU A 85 13.86 -10.38 4.31
N ASN A 86 13.64 -11.50 3.60
CA ASN A 86 14.57 -11.98 2.57
C ASN A 86 14.67 -11.03 1.37
N SER A 87 13.62 -10.26 1.07
CA SER A 87 13.57 -9.35 -0.08
C SER A 87 12.80 -8.08 0.27
N PRO A 88 13.38 -7.19 1.11
CA PRO A 88 12.69 -6.02 1.66
C PRO A 88 12.26 -5.02 0.59
N MET A 89 12.97 -4.90 -0.55
CA MET A 89 12.52 -4.08 -1.67
C MET A 89 11.21 -4.59 -2.29
N TYR A 90 11.08 -5.91 -2.47
CA TYR A 90 9.90 -6.52 -3.08
C TYR A 90 8.69 -6.42 -2.13
N THR A 91 8.89 -6.76 -0.86
CA THR A 91 7.84 -6.62 0.16
C THR A 91 7.42 -5.16 0.34
N GLY A 92 8.36 -4.21 0.31
CA GLY A 92 8.07 -2.78 0.41
C GLY A 92 7.33 -2.23 -0.81
N ALA A 93 7.67 -2.68 -2.01
CA ALA A 93 6.93 -2.34 -3.23
C ALA A 93 5.49 -2.88 -3.21
N SER A 94 5.29 -4.14 -2.79
CA SER A 94 3.95 -4.72 -2.64
C SER A 94 3.10 -3.95 -1.63
N LEU A 95 3.68 -3.55 -0.49
CA LEU A 95 3.00 -2.70 0.50
C LEU A 95 2.62 -1.34 -0.08
N ASN A 96 3.48 -0.75 -0.91
CA ASN A 96 3.18 0.51 -1.58
C ASN A 96 2.04 0.39 -2.60
N PHE A 97 2.02 -0.68 -3.41
CA PHE A 97 0.92 -0.91 -4.35
C PHE A 97 -0.40 -1.16 -3.63
N PHE A 98 -0.38 -1.92 -2.55
CA PHE A 98 -1.58 -2.20 -1.76
C PHE A 98 -2.07 -0.94 -1.02
N GLY A 99 -1.15 -0.16 -0.41
CA GLY A 99 -1.49 1.12 0.20
C GLY A 99 -2.05 2.14 -0.79
N ALA A 100 -1.55 2.16 -2.03
CA ALA A 100 -2.08 2.99 -3.10
C ALA A 100 -3.46 2.56 -3.59
N ALA A 101 -3.78 1.27 -3.55
CA ALA A 101 -5.08 0.73 -3.94
C ALA A 101 -6.17 0.93 -2.86
N VAL A 102 -5.77 0.97 -1.59
CA VAL A 102 -6.69 1.12 -0.45
C VAL A 102 -7.09 2.58 -0.18
N ARG A 103 -6.26 3.56 -0.55
CA ARG A 103 -6.46 4.99 -0.23
C ARG A 103 -7.37 5.74 -1.20
#